data_AF-A0A956SBT6-F1
#
_entry.id   AF-A0A956SBT6-F1
#
_cell.length_a   1.000
_cell.length_b   1.000
_cell.length_c   1.000
_cell.angle_alpha   90.00
_cell.angle_beta   90.00
_cell.angle_gamma   90.00
#
_symmetry.space_group_name_H-M   'P 1'
#
loop_
_entity.id
_entity.type
_entity.pdbx_description
1 polymer ?
#
loop_
_entity_poly.entity_id
_entity_poly.type
_entity_poly.pdbx_seq_one_letter_code
_entity_poly.pdbx_strand_id
1 'polypeptide(L)'
;MPQGQLSATYEATIRTILRYSIVLSFVALLTGISFQESAKKLPFSVAPAGIHLESVIQLALVHGHVFMLGVLLPLGMAGALLMAKKIGGADVGKIGLAALTKGYLTFAAGSLALQLYKGYHFLLMARAGERDFAVIDAAFLGGSHAIRYGVYGLIHTGMGVTLGIFLVALWRSLGRK
;
A
#
# COMPACT_ATOMS: atom_id res chain seq x y z
N MET A 1 23.75 -15.43 23.56
CA MET A 1 23.71 -14.00 23.20
C MET A 1 23.29 -13.22 24.44
N PRO A 2 23.91 -12.08 24.77
CA PRO A 2 23.47 -11.26 25.88
C PRO A 2 21.99 -10.92 25.70
N GLN A 3 21.20 -11.06 26.77
CA GLN A 3 19.78 -10.75 26.77
C GLN A 3 19.60 -9.29 26.31
N GLY A 4 18.93 -9.09 25.18
CA GLY A 4 18.58 -7.76 24.65
C GLY A 4 19.21 -7.37 23.31
N GLN A 5 20.18 -8.12 22.76
CA GLN A 5 20.68 -7.84 21.41
C GLN A 5 19.80 -8.48 20.34
N LEU A 6 19.33 -7.66 19.39
CA LEU A 6 18.62 -8.11 18.19
C LEU A 6 19.59 -8.84 17.26
N SER A 7 19.15 -9.88 16.55
CA SER A 7 19.97 -10.38 15.45
C SER A 7 20.11 -9.33 14.35
N ALA A 8 21.23 -9.35 13.63
CA ALA A 8 21.51 -8.39 12.56
C ALA A 8 20.41 -8.38 11.48
N THR A 9 19.81 -9.54 11.17
CA THR A 9 18.71 -9.64 10.19
C THR A 9 17.42 -8.99 10.71
N TYR A 10 17.14 -9.13 12.00
CA TYR A 10 15.96 -8.52 12.64
C TYR A 10 16.09 -6.99 12.66
N GLU A 11 17.26 -6.48 13.07
CA GLU A 11 17.54 -5.05 13.06
C GLU A 11 17.52 -4.47 11.64
N ALA A 12 18.14 -5.15 10.67
CA ALA A 12 18.12 -4.73 9.27
C ALA A 12 16.68 -4.66 8.72
N THR A 13 15.83 -5.61 9.10
CA THR A 13 14.42 -5.62 8.70
C THR A 13 13.68 -4.40 9.23
N ILE A 14 13.80 -4.11 10.53
CA ILE A 14 13.19 -2.91 11.14
C ILE A 14 13.68 -1.65 10.44
N ARG A 15 15.00 -1.53 10.22
CA ARG A 15 15.59 -0.36 9.55
C ARG A 15 15.07 -0.18 8.13
N THR A 16 14.95 -1.27 7.36
CA THR A 16 14.38 -1.24 6.00
C THR A 16 12.94 -0.76 6.00
N ILE A 17 12.10 -1.26 6.91
CA ILE A 17 10.69 -0.89 6.98
C ILE A 17 10.54 0.57 7.40
N LEU A 18 11.32 1.04 8.38
CA LEU A 18 11.31 2.45 8.78
C LEU A 18 11.74 3.38 7.64
N ARG A 19 12.81 3.02 6.92
CA ARG A 19 13.26 3.78 5.74
C ARG A 19 12.20 3.80 4.65
N TYR A 20 11.57 2.66 4.39
CA TYR A 20 10.44 2.56 3.48
C TYR A 20 9.30 3.49 3.90
N SER A 21 8.87 3.45 5.16
CA SER A 21 7.83 4.37 5.68
C SER A 21 8.18 5.83 5.50
N ILE A 22 9.43 6.22 5.78
CA ILE A 22 9.89 7.60 5.61
C ILE A 22 9.77 8.03 4.15
N VAL A 23 10.28 7.21 3.21
CA VAL A 23 10.17 7.48 1.78
C VAL A 23 8.70 7.59 1.37
N LEU A 24 7.86 6.64 1.80
CA LEU A 24 6.44 6.62 1.45
C LEU A 24 5.66 7.76 2.07
N SER A 25 6.11 8.34 3.20
CA SER A 25 5.52 9.59 3.74
C SER A 25 5.71 10.75 2.77
N PHE A 26 6.91 10.90 2.19
CA PHE A 26 7.12 11.92 1.15
C PHE A 26 6.26 11.64 -0.09
N VAL A 27 6.17 10.38 -0.52
CA VAL A 27 5.28 10.00 -1.64
C VAL A 27 3.81 10.29 -1.31
N ALA A 28 3.36 10.06 -0.07
CA ALA A 28 2.00 10.35 0.36
C ALA A 28 1.71 11.86 0.28
N LEU A 29 2.64 12.70 0.73
CA LEU A 29 2.51 14.15 0.61
C LEU A 29 2.45 14.59 -0.86
N LEU A 30 3.36 14.08 -1.69
CA LEU A 30 3.40 14.40 -3.12
C LEU A 30 2.13 13.94 -3.86
N THR A 31 1.59 12.77 -3.52
CA THR A 31 0.32 12.29 -4.09
C THR A 31 -0.86 13.13 -3.63
N GLY A 32 -0.87 13.61 -2.38
CA GLY A 32 -1.87 14.57 -1.89
C GLY A 32 -1.85 15.90 -2.66
N ILE A 33 -0.66 16.46 -2.88
CA ILE A 33 -0.48 17.67 -3.70
C ILE A 33 -0.91 17.41 -5.15
N SER A 34 -0.48 16.29 -5.73
CA SER A 34 -0.82 15.90 -7.10
C SER A 34 -2.33 15.73 -7.28
N PHE A 35 -3.02 15.17 -6.29
CA PHE A 35 -4.48 15.09 -6.26
C PHE A 35 -5.13 16.48 -6.27
N GLN A 36 -4.70 17.37 -5.38
CA GLN A 36 -5.25 18.74 -5.33
C GLN A 36 -5.08 19.49 -6.65
N GLU A 37 -3.89 19.41 -7.26
CA GLU A 37 -3.62 20.04 -8.55
C GLU A 37 -4.39 19.38 -9.70
N SER A 38 -4.56 18.06 -9.65
CA SER A 38 -5.30 17.30 -10.65
C SER A 38 -6.80 17.59 -10.61
N ALA A 39 -7.38 17.77 -9.42
CA ALA A 39 -8.80 18.07 -9.23
C ALA A 39 -9.18 19.45 -9.82
N LYS A 40 -8.26 20.43 -9.79
CA LYS A 40 -8.47 21.78 -10.35
C LYS A 40 -8.63 21.80 -11.87
N LYS A 41 -8.09 20.80 -12.57
CA LYS A 41 -8.09 20.75 -14.04
C LYS A 41 -9.39 20.19 -14.64
N LEU A 42 -10.36 19.80 -13.80
CA LEU A 42 -11.71 19.52 -14.22
C LEU A 42 -12.62 20.53 -13.50
N PRO A 43 -12.83 21.75 -14.03
CA PRO A 43 -13.60 22.76 -13.34
C PRO A 43 -15.10 22.41 -13.31
N PHE A 44 -15.84 22.95 -12.35
CA PHE A 44 -17.29 22.73 -12.24
C PHE A 44 -18.11 23.24 -13.43
N SER A 45 -17.55 24.14 -14.24
CA SER A 45 -18.13 24.56 -15.52
C SER A 45 -18.08 23.47 -16.60
N VAL A 46 -17.19 22.47 -16.45
CA VAL A 46 -16.99 21.37 -17.41
C VAL A 46 -17.61 20.07 -16.90
N ALA A 47 -17.59 19.84 -15.58
CA ALA A 47 -18.19 18.67 -14.95
C ALA A 47 -19.02 19.11 -13.73
N PRO A 48 -20.34 18.83 -13.71
CA PRO A 48 -21.18 19.06 -12.53
C PRO A 48 -20.61 18.37 -11.29
N ALA A 49 -20.99 18.83 -10.09
CA ALA A 49 -20.40 18.39 -8.83
C ALA A 49 -20.33 16.87 -8.63
N GLY A 50 -21.36 16.12 -9.05
CA GLY A 50 -21.36 14.65 -8.97
C GLY A 50 -20.27 14.00 -9.83
N ILE A 51 -20.20 14.37 -11.12
CA ILE A 51 -19.18 13.89 -12.06
C ILE A 51 -17.79 14.31 -11.60
N HIS A 52 -17.64 15.55 -11.11
CA HIS A 52 -16.39 16.03 -10.56
C HIS A 52 -15.92 15.12 -9.42
N LEU A 53 -16.76 14.91 -8.42
CA LEU A 53 -16.46 14.06 -7.27
C LEU A 53 -16.09 12.63 -7.69
N GLU A 54 -16.90 11.99 -8.53
CA GLU A 54 -16.66 10.61 -8.99
C GLU A 54 -15.37 10.47 -9.80
N SER A 55 -14.99 11.50 -10.58
CA SER A 55 -13.76 11.50 -11.36
C SER A 55 -12.49 11.67 -10.52
N VAL A 56 -12.59 12.32 -9.36
CA VAL A 56 -11.42 12.64 -8.52
C VAL A 56 -11.31 11.74 -7.29
N ILE A 57 -12.41 11.09 -6.85
CA ILE A 57 -12.42 10.26 -5.64
C ILE A 57 -11.44 9.09 -5.73
N GLN A 58 -11.27 8.49 -6.91
CA GLN A 58 -10.31 7.41 -7.11
C GLN A 58 -8.88 7.88 -6.85
N LEU A 59 -8.54 9.12 -7.22
CA LEU A 59 -7.22 9.71 -6.96
C LEU A 59 -7.07 10.14 -5.49
N ALA A 60 -8.14 10.60 -4.83
CA ALA A 60 -8.15 10.86 -3.40
C ALA A 60 -7.87 9.58 -2.58
N LEU A 61 -8.47 8.46 -3.00
CA LEU A 61 -8.24 7.15 -2.37
C LEU A 61 -6.79 6.70 -2.49
N VAL A 62 -6.09 7.03 -3.59
CA VAL A 62 -4.65 6.74 -3.72
C VAL A 62 -3.87 7.35 -2.57
N HIS A 63 -4.09 8.63 -2.26
CA HIS A 63 -3.39 9.30 -1.16
C HIS A 63 -3.59 8.56 0.18
N GLY A 64 -4.84 8.22 0.51
CA GLY A 64 -5.16 7.46 1.72
C GLY A 64 -4.47 6.10 1.77
N HIS A 65 -4.42 5.37 0.65
CA HIS A 65 -3.75 4.07 0.58
C HIS A 65 -2.23 4.16 0.63
N VAL A 66 -1.61 5.18 0.01
CA VAL A 66 -0.17 5.41 0.14
C VAL A 66 0.18 5.61 1.62
N PHE A 67 -0.62 6.39 2.34
CA PHE A 67 -0.41 6.60 3.77
C PHE A 67 -0.63 5.31 4.59
N MET A 68 -1.74 4.61 4.37
CA MET A 68 -2.06 3.39 5.12
C MET A 68 -1.08 2.24 4.83
N LEU A 69 -0.92 1.85 3.56
CA LEU A 69 -0.12 0.70 3.14
C LEU A 69 1.38 0.99 3.16
N GLY A 70 1.75 2.23 2.82
CA GLY A 70 3.14 2.67 2.67
C GLY A 70 3.76 3.17 3.97
N VAL A 71 2.97 3.74 4.88
CA VAL A 71 3.47 4.40 6.09
C VAL A 71 2.98 3.69 7.35
N LEU A 72 1.68 3.76 7.65
CA LEU A 72 1.15 3.37 8.96
C LEU A 72 1.27 1.89 9.25
N LEU A 73 0.90 1.01 8.31
CA LEU A 73 1.03 -0.44 8.50
C LEU A 73 2.51 -0.86 8.67
N PRO A 74 3.45 -0.45 7.79
CA PRO A 74 4.89 -0.62 8.01
C PRO A 74 5.39 -0.16 9.38
N LEU A 75 5.02 1.04 9.83
CA LEU A 75 5.37 1.53 11.17
C LEU A 75 4.81 0.64 12.28
N GLY A 76 3.55 0.21 12.14
CA GLY A 76 2.91 -0.73 13.06
C GLY A 76 3.65 -2.06 13.14
N MET A 77 4.11 -2.61 12.01
CA MET A 77 4.88 -3.86 11.98
C MET A 77 6.28 -3.71 12.58
N ALA A 78 6.97 -2.59 12.32
CA ALA A 78 8.24 -2.29 12.97
C ALA A 78 8.06 -2.14 14.49
N GLY A 79 7.01 -1.44 14.93
CA GLY A 79 6.64 -1.31 16.34
C GLY A 79 6.34 -2.66 16.99
N ALA A 80 5.58 -3.52 16.31
CA ALA A 80 5.26 -4.86 16.79
C ALA A 80 6.52 -5.73 16.97
N LEU A 81 7.47 -5.68 16.03
CA LEU A 81 8.76 -6.35 16.16
C LEU A 81 9.57 -5.85 17.37
N LEU A 82 9.63 -4.53 17.58
CA LEU A 82 10.34 -3.95 18.74
C LEU A 82 9.65 -4.32 20.06
N MET A 83 8.32 -4.26 20.11
CA MET A 83 7.54 -4.62 21.29
C MET A 83 7.67 -6.09 21.64
N ALA A 84 7.58 -6.99 20.66
CA ALA A 84 7.75 -8.42 20.86
C ALA A 84 9.09 -8.73 21.56
N LYS A 85 10.13 -7.99 21.21
CA LYS A 85 11.44 -8.09 21.87
C LYS A 85 11.49 -7.50 23.25
N LYS A 86 10.91 -6.32 23.44
CA LYS A 86 10.81 -5.67 24.74
C LYS A 86 10.11 -6.55 25.78
N ILE A 87 9.11 -7.35 25.38
CA ILE A 87 8.36 -8.24 26.28
C ILE A 87 8.97 -9.65 26.41
N GLY A 88 10.20 -9.85 25.90
CA GLY A 88 10.95 -11.10 26.08
C GLY A 88 10.71 -12.17 25.02
N GLY A 89 10.09 -11.84 23.89
CA GLY A 89 9.93 -12.77 22.77
C GLY A 89 11.25 -13.08 22.04
N ALA A 90 11.30 -14.24 21.39
CA ALA A 90 12.40 -14.63 20.50
C ALA A 90 12.44 -13.79 19.21
N ASP A 91 13.53 -13.87 18.46
CA ASP A 91 13.61 -13.26 17.12
C ASP A 91 12.60 -13.96 16.20
N VAL A 92 11.90 -13.17 15.39
CA VAL A 92 11.09 -13.69 14.29
C VAL A 92 12.03 -14.35 13.28
N GLY A 93 11.68 -15.56 12.87
CA GLY A 93 12.50 -16.33 11.93
C GLY A 93 12.63 -15.69 10.55
N LYS A 94 13.66 -16.12 9.81
CA LYS A 94 14.00 -15.59 8.47
C LYS A 94 12.80 -15.54 7.51
N ILE A 95 11.93 -16.54 7.54
CA ILE A 95 10.74 -16.60 6.66
C ILE A 95 9.75 -15.47 6.98
N GLY A 96 9.47 -15.20 8.26
CA GLY A 96 8.56 -14.12 8.67
C GLY A 96 9.10 -12.74 8.31
N LEU A 97 10.41 -12.52 8.52
CA LEU A 97 11.08 -11.27 8.14
C LEU A 97 11.15 -11.09 6.61
N ALA A 98 11.35 -12.16 5.85
CA ALA A 98 11.33 -12.13 4.39
C ALA A 98 9.93 -11.90 3.83
N ALA A 99 8.90 -12.50 4.43
CA ALA A 99 7.51 -12.25 4.06
C ALA A 99 7.15 -10.77 4.23
N LEU A 100 7.69 -10.12 5.27
CA LEU A 100 7.50 -8.69 5.48
C LEU A 100 8.23 -7.83 4.43
N THR A 101 9.53 -8.07 4.22
CA THR A 101 10.38 -7.19 3.40
C THR A 101 10.32 -7.46 1.90
N LYS A 102 10.20 -8.73 1.50
CA LYS A 102 10.15 -9.15 0.09
C LYS A 102 8.74 -9.48 -0.38
N GLY A 103 7.83 -9.73 0.56
CA GLY A 103 6.43 -10.01 0.28
C GLY A 103 5.59 -8.75 0.39
N TYR A 104 5.24 -8.38 1.63
CA TYR A 104 4.32 -7.28 1.91
C TYR A 104 4.77 -5.98 1.22
N LEU A 105 6.04 -5.56 1.34
CA LEU A 105 6.48 -4.30 0.72
C LEU A 105 6.35 -4.32 -0.82
N THR A 106 6.66 -5.45 -1.46
CA THR A 106 6.52 -5.60 -2.92
C THR A 106 5.06 -5.55 -3.36
N PHE A 107 4.19 -6.28 -2.67
CA PHE A 107 2.76 -6.27 -2.98
C PHE A 107 2.08 -4.94 -2.62
N ALA A 108 2.50 -4.29 -1.53
CA ALA A 108 2.06 -2.94 -1.18
C ALA A 108 2.45 -1.95 -2.29
N ALA A 109 3.71 -1.96 -2.74
CA ALA A 109 4.15 -1.12 -3.85
C ALA A 109 3.35 -1.40 -5.14
N GLY A 110 3.10 -2.67 -5.47
CA GLY A 110 2.25 -3.05 -6.60
C GLY A 110 0.80 -2.54 -6.45
N SER A 111 0.23 -2.63 -5.25
CA SER A 111 -1.11 -2.11 -4.95
C SER A 111 -1.17 -0.59 -5.14
N LEU A 112 -0.18 0.14 -4.63
CA LEU A 112 -0.10 1.60 -4.80
C LEU A 112 0.04 2.00 -6.26
N ALA A 113 0.88 1.30 -7.03
CA ALA A 113 1.04 1.55 -8.47
C ALA A 113 -0.27 1.31 -9.23
N LEU A 114 -0.99 0.23 -8.93
CA LEU A 114 -2.29 -0.05 -9.55
C LEU A 114 -3.34 0.99 -9.22
N GLN A 115 -3.40 1.41 -7.96
CA GLN A 115 -4.36 2.44 -7.55
C GLN A 115 -4.05 3.78 -8.21
N LEU A 116 -2.77 4.16 -8.28
CA LEU A 116 -2.35 5.37 -8.99
C LEU A 116 -2.75 5.30 -10.46
N TYR A 117 -2.49 4.17 -11.12
CA TYR A 117 -2.89 3.96 -12.51
C TYR A 117 -4.40 4.05 -12.68
N LYS A 118 -5.19 3.38 -11.82
CA LYS A 118 -6.66 3.46 -11.85
C LYS A 118 -7.16 4.89 -11.62
N GLY A 119 -6.62 5.60 -10.63
CA GLY A 119 -7.00 6.97 -10.32
C GLY A 119 -6.77 7.92 -11.49
N TYR A 120 -5.62 7.83 -12.15
CA TYR A 120 -5.36 8.63 -13.35
C TYR A 120 -6.17 8.19 -14.56
N HIS A 121 -6.39 6.89 -14.76
CA HIS A 121 -7.26 6.38 -15.83
C HIS A 121 -8.66 7.00 -15.74
N PHE A 122 -9.25 7.00 -14.54
CA PHE A 122 -10.56 7.60 -14.30
C PHE A 122 -10.58 9.09 -14.61
N LEU A 123 -9.63 9.82 -14.05
CA LEU A 123 -9.54 11.26 -14.23
C LEU A 123 -9.34 11.65 -15.71
N LEU A 124 -8.46 10.95 -16.42
CA LEU A 124 -8.12 11.27 -17.82
C LEU A 124 -9.29 10.97 -18.76
N MET A 125 -9.98 9.83 -18.57
CA MET A 125 -11.18 9.51 -19.36
C MET A 125 -12.30 10.53 -19.11
N ALA A 126 -12.51 10.92 -17.84
CA ALA A 126 -13.49 11.95 -17.50
C ALA A 126 -13.15 13.34 -18.07
N ARG A 127 -11.86 13.66 -18.21
CA ARG A 127 -11.39 14.88 -18.89
C ARG A 127 -11.53 14.79 -20.40
N ALA A 128 -11.40 13.60 -20.98
CA ALA A 128 -11.62 13.35 -22.41
C ALA A 128 -13.10 13.39 -22.82
N GLY A 129 -14.02 13.49 -21.84
CA GLY A 129 -15.45 13.71 -22.08
C GLY A 129 -16.32 12.51 -21.75
N GLU A 130 -15.75 11.36 -21.36
CA GLU A 130 -16.54 10.23 -20.88
C GLU A 130 -17.21 10.57 -19.55
N ARG A 131 -18.49 10.23 -19.41
CA ARG A 131 -19.32 10.52 -18.24
C ARG A 131 -19.92 9.26 -17.63
N ASP A 132 -19.89 8.14 -18.35
CA ASP A 132 -20.28 6.84 -17.83
C ASP A 132 -19.08 6.18 -17.14
N PHE A 133 -19.08 6.21 -15.80
CA PHE A 133 -18.01 5.61 -15.00
C PHE A 133 -17.96 4.08 -15.09
N ALA A 134 -19.05 3.42 -15.47
CA ALA A 134 -19.02 1.99 -15.73
C ALA A 134 -18.22 1.69 -17.00
N VAL A 135 -18.35 2.52 -18.04
CA VAL A 135 -17.54 2.43 -19.26
C VAL A 135 -16.05 2.71 -18.96
N ILE A 136 -15.77 3.75 -18.17
CA ILE A 136 -14.39 4.06 -17.73
C ILE A 136 -13.77 2.88 -16.98
N ASP A 137 -14.50 2.31 -16.02
CA ASP A 137 -14.03 1.16 -15.23
C ASP A 137 -13.87 -0.09 -16.10
N ALA A 138 -14.78 -0.31 -17.05
CA ALA A 138 -14.72 -1.41 -18.01
C ALA A 138 -13.54 -1.27 -18.97
N ALA A 139 -13.09 -0.05 -19.31
CA ALA A 139 -11.92 0.18 -20.16
C ALA A 139 -10.58 0.03 -19.43
N PHE A 140 -10.58 -0.05 -18.09
CA PHE A 140 -9.35 -0.18 -17.30
C PHE A 140 -8.54 -1.43 -17.70
N LEU A 141 -7.21 -1.29 -17.82
CA LEU A 141 -6.31 -2.34 -18.32
C LEU A 141 -6.70 -2.86 -19.72
N GLY A 142 -7.13 -1.93 -20.59
CA GLY A 142 -7.57 -2.26 -21.96
C GLY A 142 -8.87 -3.07 -22.01
N GLY A 143 -9.63 -3.10 -20.91
CA GLY A 143 -10.87 -3.83 -20.74
C GLY A 143 -10.77 -5.35 -20.65
N SER A 144 -9.57 -5.88 -20.44
CA SER A 144 -9.40 -7.30 -20.17
C SER A 144 -9.76 -7.64 -18.72
N HIS A 145 -10.91 -8.30 -18.54
CA HIS A 145 -11.32 -8.85 -17.24
C HIS A 145 -10.28 -9.83 -16.67
N ALA A 146 -9.70 -10.68 -17.51
CA ALA A 146 -8.71 -11.66 -17.07
C ALA A 146 -7.45 -10.98 -16.50
N ILE A 147 -6.93 -9.96 -17.18
CA ILE A 147 -5.76 -9.20 -16.69
C ILE A 147 -6.15 -8.45 -15.42
N ARG A 148 -7.29 -7.75 -15.42
CA ARG A 148 -7.77 -6.98 -14.28
C ARG A 148 -7.90 -7.83 -13.02
N TYR A 149 -8.66 -8.92 -13.08
CA TYR A 149 -8.88 -9.78 -11.92
C TYR A 149 -7.63 -10.57 -11.54
N GLY A 150 -6.83 -11.03 -12.51
CA GLY A 150 -5.57 -11.73 -12.22
C GLY A 150 -4.58 -10.84 -11.49
N VAL A 151 -4.41 -9.60 -11.95
CA VAL A 151 -3.48 -8.63 -11.35
C VAL A 151 -3.97 -8.18 -9.96
N TYR A 152 -5.25 -7.83 -9.81
CA TYR A 152 -5.80 -7.48 -8.48
C TYR A 152 -5.74 -8.65 -7.52
N GLY A 153 -6.13 -9.84 -7.97
CA GLY A 153 -6.12 -11.06 -7.17
C GLY A 153 -4.71 -11.39 -6.69
N LEU A 154 -3.73 -11.36 -7.58
CA LEU A 154 -2.33 -11.64 -7.24
C LEU A 154 -1.79 -10.64 -6.21
N ILE A 155 -1.99 -9.35 -6.44
CA ILE A 155 -1.41 -8.31 -5.57
C ILE A 155 -2.09 -8.29 -4.21
N HIS A 156 -3.43 -8.31 -4.17
CA HIS A 156 -4.17 -8.24 -2.92
C HIS A 156 -3.98 -9.51 -2.09
N THR A 157 -4.10 -10.69 -2.71
CA THR A 157 -3.89 -11.96 -2.03
C THR A 157 -2.45 -12.12 -1.58
N GLY A 158 -1.48 -11.73 -2.42
CA GLY A 158 -0.06 -11.76 -2.08
C GLY A 158 0.27 -10.92 -0.85
N MET A 159 -0.29 -9.70 -0.78
CA MET A 159 -0.17 -8.84 0.40
C MET A 159 -0.78 -9.49 1.65
N GLY A 160 -2.00 -10.04 1.55
CA GLY A 160 -2.67 -10.71 2.66
C GLY A 160 -1.92 -11.96 3.16
N VAL A 161 -1.46 -12.81 2.26
CA VAL A 161 -0.70 -14.03 2.59
C VAL A 161 0.62 -13.69 3.27
N THR A 162 1.37 -12.73 2.73
CA THR A 162 2.67 -12.35 3.29
C THR A 162 2.54 -11.68 4.66
N LEU A 163 1.51 -10.87 4.85
CA LEU A 163 1.16 -10.33 6.16
C LEU A 163 0.76 -11.44 7.14
N GLY A 164 -0.06 -12.40 6.71
CA GLY A 164 -0.46 -13.56 7.52
C GLY A 164 0.73 -14.41 7.98
N ILE A 165 1.68 -14.71 7.08
CA ILE A 165 2.92 -15.43 7.41
C ILE A 165 3.72 -14.67 8.47
N PHE A 166 3.86 -13.35 8.32
CA PHE A 166 4.54 -12.50 9.30
C PHE A 166 3.82 -12.54 10.66
N LEU A 167 2.51 -12.35 10.70
CA LEU A 167 1.73 -12.32 11.94
C LEU A 167 1.79 -13.66 12.70
N VAL A 168 1.71 -14.79 11.99
CA VAL A 168 1.89 -16.11 12.60
C VAL A 168 3.31 -16.29 13.13
N ALA A 169 4.32 -15.83 12.40
CA ALA A 169 5.71 -15.90 12.85
C ALA A 169 5.97 -15.02 14.09
N LEU A 170 5.37 -13.83 14.13
CA LEU A 170 5.40 -12.92 15.27
C LEU A 170 4.72 -13.54 16.49
N TRP A 171 3.51 -14.08 16.33
CA TRP A 171 2.80 -14.78 17.41
C TRP A 171 3.63 -15.91 18.01
N ARG A 172 4.23 -16.75 17.15
CA ARG A 172 5.10 -17.85 17.58
C ARG A 172 6.37 -17.36 18.29
N SER A 173 6.89 -16.18 17.95
CA SER A 173 8.09 -15.65 18.59
C SER A 173 7.82 -15.20 20.03
N LEU A 174 6.58 -14.81 20.35
CA LEU A 174 6.17 -14.46 21.71
C LEU A 174 6.08 -15.67 22.66
N GLY A 175 5.78 -16.86 22.13
CA GLY A 175 5.69 -18.10 22.91
C GLY A 175 7.03 -18.83 23.12
N ARG A 176 8.10 -18.36 22.48
CA ARG A 176 9.44 -18.96 22.58
C ARG A 176 10.30 -18.07 23.46
N LYS A 177 10.81 -18.63 24.57
CA LYS A 177 11.79 -17.98 25.46
C LYS A 177 13.18 -18.48 25.14
#